data_AF-A0A354GIZ6-F1
#
_entry.id   AF-A0A354GIZ6-F1
#
_cell.length_a   1.000
_cell.length_b   1.000
_cell.length_c   1.000
_cell.angle_alpha   90.00
_cell.angle_beta   90.00
_cell.angle_gamma   90.00
#
_symmetry.space_group_name_H-M   'P 1'
#
loop_
_entity.id
_entity.type
_entity.pdbx_description
1 polymer ?
#
loop_
_entity_poly.entity_id
_entity_poly.type
_entity_poly.pdbx_seq_one_letter_code
_entity_poly.pdbx_strand_id
1 'polypeptide(L)' 'MKIQKQLTEKIKEAMKSKDVLALKALRALKSAFMLVNTERGGEELSDEEELKIVQKQVKQRKDSAL' A
#
# COMPACT_ATOMS: atom_id res chain seq x y z
N MET A 1 -7.98 -13.18 0.87
CA MET A 1 -7.02 -12.68 1.89
C MET A 1 -6.87 -11.19 1.63
N LYS A 2 -7.23 -10.29 2.55
CA LYS A 2 -7.15 -8.84 2.27
C LYS A 2 -5.70 -8.33 2.31
N ILE A 3 -5.25 -7.71 1.23
CA ILE A 3 -3.89 -7.14 1.09
C ILE A 3 -3.69 -6.05 2.16
N GLN A 4 -4.73 -5.30 2.50
CA GLN A 4 -4.70 -4.29 3.57
C GLN A 4 -4.37 -4.86 4.96
N LYS A 5 -4.83 -6.08 5.28
CA LYS A 5 -4.49 -6.74 6.56
C LYS A 5 -3.01 -7.13 6.58
N GLN A 6 -2.52 -7.73 5.49
CA GLN A 6 -1.11 -8.09 5.36
C GLN A 6 -0.20 -6.85 5.39
N LEU A 7 -0.63 -5.75 4.77
CA LEU A 7 0.08 -4.48 4.78
C LEU A 7 0.31 -3.96 6.21
N THR A 8 -0.71 -4.04 7.05
CA THR A 8 -0.62 -3.57 8.44
C THR A 8 0.38 -4.39 9.25
N GLU A 9 0.39 -5.71 9.08
CA GLU A 9 1.37 -6.58 9.74
C GLU A 9 2.79 -6.34 9.21
N LYS A 10 2.97 -6.15 7.91
CA LYS A 10 4.25 -5.80 7.31
C LYS A 10 4.78 -4.44 7.79
N ILE A 11 3.91 -3.46 8.04
CA ILE A 11 4.31 -2.18 8.64
C ILE A 11 4.88 -2.40 10.05
N LYS A 12 4.20 -3.21 10.88
CA LYS A 12 4.70 -3.54 12.22
C LYS A 12 6.03 -4.28 12.16
N GLU A 13 6.17 -5.21 11.22
CA GLU A 13 7.42 -5.95 10.99
C GLU A 13 8.56 -5.00 10.60
N ALA A 14 8.33 -4.10 9.64
CA ALA A 14 9.31 -3.10 9.22
C ALA A 14 9.70 -2.12 10.35
N MET A 15 8.75 -1.78 11.23
CA MET A 15 9.04 -0.99 12.43
C MET A 15 9.93 -1.74 13.40
N LYS A 16 9.68 -3.04 13.63
CA LYS A 16 10.50 -3.89 14.51
C LYS A 16 11.90 -4.11 13.96
N SER A 17 12.03 -4.35 12.66
CA SER A 17 13.32 -4.54 11.99
C SER A 17 14.09 -3.24 11.75
N LYS A 18 13.51 -2.08 12.09
CA LYS A 18 14.06 -0.74 11.80
C LYS A 18 14.34 -0.52 10.31
N ASP A 19 13.62 -1.22 9.43
CA ASP A 19 13.72 -1.05 7.98
C ASP A 19 12.96 0.21 7.55
N VAL A 20 13.65 1.34 7.58
CA VAL A 20 13.09 2.66 7.25
C VAL A 20 12.63 2.72 5.79
N LEU A 21 13.31 2.02 4.88
CA LEU A 21 12.98 2.01 3.46
C LEU A 21 11.68 1.25 3.22
N ALA A 22 11.57 0.02 3.73
CA ALA A 22 10.34 -0.76 3.66
C ALA A 22 9.19 -0.04 4.37
N LEU A 23 9.44 0.55 5.54
CA LEU A 23 8.42 1.28 6.29
C LEU A 23 7.87 2.48 5.51
N LYS A 24 8.73 3.24 4.82
CA LYS A 24 8.32 4.36 3.95
C LYS A 24 7.48 3.85 2.77
N ALA A 25 7.91 2.77 2.13
CA ALA A 25 7.18 2.17 1.01
C ALA A 25 5.80 1.67 1.43
N LEU A 26 5.72 0.91 2.53
CA LEU A 26 4.48 0.33 3.05
C LEU A 26 3.49 1.40 3.54
N ARG A 27 3.97 2.47 4.20
CA ARG A 27 3.11 3.59 4.59
C ARG A 27 2.55 4.34 3.39
N ALA A 28 3.37 4.60 2.39
CA ALA A 28 2.90 5.25 1.16
C ALA A 28 1.89 4.37 0.40
N LEU A 29 2.07 3.05 0.39
CA LEU A 29 1.08 2.13 -0.15
C LEU A 29 -0.24 2.16 0.65
N LYS A 30 -0.17 2.25 1.99
CA LYS A 30 -1.37 2.41 2.85
C LYS A 30 -2.14 3.69 2.53
N SER A 31 -1.43 4.79 2.33
CA SER A 31 -2.04 6.07 1.93
C SER A 31 -2.71 5.98 0.56
N ALA A 32 -2.12 5.26 -0.40
CA ALA A 32 -2.72 5.05 -1.70
C ALA A 32 -4.04 4.27 -1.62
N PHE A 33 -4.12 3.22 -0.78
CA PHE A 33 -5.37 2.51 -0.52
C PHE A 33 -6.44 3.42 0.10
N MET A 34 -6.05 4.23 1.08
CA MET A 34 -6.97 5.17 1.72
C MET A 34 -7.51 6.20 0.72
N LEU A 35 -6.65 6.73 -0.16
CA LEU A 35 -7.06 7.68 -1.19
C LEU A 35 -8.10 7.07 -2.12
N VAL A 36 -7.86 5.85 -2.63
CA VAL A 36 -8.82 5.19 -3.53
C VAL A 36 -10.12 4.85 -2.81
N ASN A 37 -10.06 4.41 -1.54
CA ASN A 37 -11.27 4.23 -0.72
C ASN A 37 -12.08 5.54 -0.61
N THR A 38 -11.41 6.67 -0.43
CA THR A 38 -12.07 7.98 -0.36
C THR A 38 -12.64 8.41 -1.71
N GLU A 39 -11.91 8.21 -2.82
CA GLU A 39 -12.40 8.47 -4.18
C GLU A 39 -13.63 7.62 -4.54
N ARG A 40 -13.69 6.40 -3.98
CA ARG A 40 -14.80 5.44 -4.12
C ARG A 40 -15.99 5.72 -3.21
N GLY A 41 -15.97 6.80 -2.41
CA GLY A 41 -17.07 7.10 -1.49
C GLY A 41 -17.16 6.16 -0.29
N GLY A 42 -16.07 5.46 0.07
CA GLY A 42 -16.03 4.54 1.21
C GLY A 42 -16.45 3.11 0.89
N GLU A 43 -16.62 2.76 -0.38
CA GLU A 43 -16.85 1.38 -0.80
C GLU A 43 -15.64 0.48 -0.50
N GLU A 44 -15.93 -0.78 -0.21
CA GLU A 44 -14.93 -1.79 0.06
C GLU A 44 -14.22 -2.19 -1.24
N LEU A 45 -12.88 -2.08 -1.28
CA LEU A 45 -12.11 -2.49 -2.44
C LEU A 45 -12.17 -4.00 -2.62
N SER A 46 -12.37 -4.43 -3.86
CA SER A 46 -12.19 -5.82 -4.25
C SER A 46 -10.70 -6.19 -4.27
N ASP A 47 -10.40 -7.48 -4.13
CA ASP A 47 -9.02 -8.00 -4.16
C ASP A 47 -8.28 -7.61 -5.47
N GLU A 48 -9.00 -7.53 -6.61
CA GLU A 48 -8.41 -7.11 -7.90
C GLU A 48 -8.00 -5.63 -7.90
N GLU A 49 -8.81 -4.78 -7.28
CA GLU A 49 -8.54 -3.36 -7.18
C GLU A 49 -7.40 -3.11 -6.21
N GLU A 50 -7.37 -3.87 -5.12
CA GLU A 50 -6.24 -3.83 -4.21
C GLU A 50 -4.93 -4.15 -4.96
N LEU A 51 -4.94 -5.18 -5.81
CA LEU A 51 -3.79 -5.57 -6.63
C LEU A 51 -3.42 -4.49 -7.65
N LYS A 52 -4.39 -3.88 -8.33
CA LYS A 52 -4.16 -2.79 -9.29
C LYS A 52 -3.52 -1.57 -8.63
N ILE A 53 -3.92 -1.24 -7.39
CA ILE A 53 -3.32 -0.14 -6.63
C ILE A 53 -1.85 -0.45 -6.33
N VAL A 54 -1.53 -1.67 -5.88
CA VAL A 54 -0.14 -2.10 -5.65
C VAL A 54 0.68 -2.00 -6.93
N GLN A 55 0.19 -2.52 -8.05
CA GLN A 55 0.88 -2.47 -9.33
C GLN A 55 1.12 -1.03 -9.80
N LYS A 56 0.12 -0.15 -9.69
CA LYS A 56 0.25 1.29 -10.01
C LYS A 56 1.31 1.95 -9.12
N GLN A 57 1.32 1.64 -7.83
CA GLN A 57 2.26 2.16 -6.86
C GLN A 57 3.71 1.67 -7.10
N VAL A 58 3.88 0.42 -7.54
CA VAL A 58 5.19 -0.11 -7.96
C VAL A 58 5.66 0.56 -9.24
N LYS A 59 4.77 0.70 -10.24
CA LYS A 59 5.07 1.38 -11.50
C LYS A 59 5.45 2.84 -11.27
N GLN A 60 4.67 3.59 -10.49
CA GLN A 60 4.98 4.98 -10.15
C GLN A 60 6.36 5.13 -9.50
N ARG A 61 6.77 4.22 -8.61
CA ARG A 61 8.10 4.27 -8.00
C ARG A 61 9.23 3.93 -8.97
N LYS A 62 9.01 2.97 -9.87
CA LYS A 62 9.97 2.63 -10.94
C LYS A 62 10.13 3.79 -11.93
N ASP A 63 9.01 4.38 -12.37
CA ASP A 63 8.99 5.47 -13.34
C ASP A 63 9.48 6.79 -12.73
N SER A 64 9.24 7.01 -11.43
CA SER A 64 9.72 8.20 -10.71
C SER A 64 11.18 8.11 -10.28
N ALA A 65 11.89 7.02 -10.65
CA ALA A 65 13.31 6.79 -10.38
C ALA A 65 13.76 7.28 -8.99
N LEU A 66 13.25 6.58 -7.97
CA LEU A 66 13.99 6.34 -6.73
C LEU A 66 14.96 5.17 -6.95
#